data_AF-A0A431RBT6-F1
#
_entry.id   AF-A0A431RBT6-F1
#
_cell.length_a   1.000
_cell.length_b   1.000
_cell.length_c   1.000
_cell.angle_alpha   90.00
_cell.angle_beta   90.00
_cell.angle_gamma   90.00
#
_symmetry.space_group_name_H-M   'P 1'
#
loop_
_entity.id
_entity.type
_entity.pdbx_description
1 polymer ?
#
loop_
_entity_poly.entity_id
_entity_poly.type
_entity_poly.pdbx_seq_one_letter_code
_entity_poly.pdbx_strand_id
1 'polypeptide(L)'
;EWKLKLVDRRIAKIVRGAQDLPGQKLFQYLDEDGNRRPVRSEDVNRYLREASGSEFSSKHFRTWGGTLHAASLFAGTELPESKTQQKSVINSVVDKVAGRLGNTRAVCRKCYIHPLVFESWAEGRMLDQMAAANKRKRLISGLDEEETLVLRWLQARGA
;
A
#
# COMPACT_ATOMS: atom_id res chain seq x y z
N GLU A 1 -16.29 -3.57 -9.04
CA GLU A 1 -16.21 -2.23 -9.66
C GLU A 1 -15.28 -1.36 -8.82
N TRP A 2 -14.40 -0.56 -9.44
CA TRP A 2 -13.47 0.31 -8.71
C TRP A 2 -14.10 1.68 -8.43
N LYS A 3 -14.06 2.14 -7.18
CA LYS A 3 -14.48 3.48 -6.78
C LYS A 3 -13.33 4.19 -6.08
N LEU A 4 -12.79 5.25 -6.70
CA LEU A 4 -11.66 6.02 -6.18
C LEU A 4 -12.09 7.48 -5.96
N LYS A 5 -11.74 8.04 -4.80
CA LYS A 5 -11.92 9.47 -4.49
C LYS A 5 -10.55 10.12 -4.38
N LEU A 6 -10.29 11.14 -5.19
CA LEU A 6 -9.08 11.97 -5.13
C LEU A 6 -9.41 13.27 -4.37
N VAL A 7 -8.74 13.51 -3.26
CA VAL A 7 -8.90 14.73 -2.45
C VAL A 7 -7.79 15.75 -2.68
N ASP A 8 -6.65 15.31 -3.21
CA ASP A 8 -5.51 16.19 -3.47
C ASP A 8 -5.80 17.12 -4.65
N ARG A 9 -5.73 18.42 -4.41
CA ARG A 9 -6.06 19.46 -5.40
C ARG A 9 -5.11 19.44 -6.60
N ARG A 10 -3.82 19.15 -6.39
CA ARG A 10 -2.80 19.10 -7.44
C ARG A 10 -3.04 17.89 -8.33
N ILE A 11 -3.24 16.71 -7.75
CA ILE A 11 -3.55 15.48 -8.51
C ILE A 11 -4.87 15.67 -9.26
N ALA A 12 -5.92 16.18 -8.61
CA ALA A 12 -7.20 16.41 -9.27
C ALA A 12 -7.08 17.38 -10.47
N LYS A 13 -6.22 18.41 -10.37
CA LYS A 13 -5.94 19.32 -11.50
C LYS A 13 -5.24 18.59 -12.65
N ILE A 14 -4.27 17.73 -12.35
CA ILE A 14 -3.56 16.92 -13.35
C ILE A 14 -4.54 15.97 -14.06
N VAL A 15 -5.38 15.25 -13.30
CA VAL A 15 -6.36 14.32 -13.89
C VAL A 15 -7.37 15.06 -14.76
N ARG A 16 -7.87 16.23 -14.33
CA ARG A 16 -8.76 17.06 -15.17
C ARG A 16 -8.09 17.47 -16.48
N GLY A 17 -6.86 17.98 -16.41
CA GLY A 17 -6.13 18.34 -17.64
C GLY A 17 -5.93 17.17 -18.59
N ALA A 18 -5.76 15.95 -18.07
CA ALA A 18 -5.67 14.74 -18.89
C ALA A 18 -7.03 14.33 -19.50
N GLN A 19 -8.15 14.60 -18.81
CA GLN A 19 -9.52 14.40 -19.33
C GLN A 19 -9.88 15.40 -20.43
N ASP A 20 -9.37 16.62 -20.37
CA ASP A 20 -9.63 17.66 -21.37
C ASP A 20 -8.97 17.34 -22.73
N LEU A 21 -7.99 16.43 -22.76
CA LEU A 21 -7.36 15.99 -23.99
C LEU A 21 -8.28 15.01 -24.75
N PRO A 22 -8.56 15.25 -26.05
CA PRO A 22 -9.43 14.39 -26.84
C PRO A 22 -8.82 13.00 -27.02
N GLY A 23 -9.64 11.95 -26.86
CA GLY A 23 -9.24 10.56 -27.05
C GLY A 23 -9.91 9.60 -26.07
N GLN A 24 -9.64 8.30 -26.22
CA GLN A 24 -10.20 7.26 -25.35
C GLN A 24 -9.35 7.00 -24.08
N LYS A 25 -8.09 7.45 -24.06
CA LYS A 25 -7.15 7.18 -22.97
C LYS A 25 -7.10 8.36 -22.02
N LEU A 26 -7.41 8.11 -20.75
CA LEU A 26 -7.35 9.13 -19.70
C LEU A 26 -5.93 9.69 -19.49
N PHE A 27 -4.94 8.81 -19.34
CA PHE A 27 -3.56 9.23 -19.11
C PHE A 27 -2.81 9.37 -20.43
N GLN A 28 -2.68 10.60 -20.90
CA GLN A 28 -1.98 10.98 -22.13
C GLN A 28 -1.34 12.37 -21.98
N TYR A 29 -0.35 12.66 -22.81
CA TYR A 29 0.33 13.94 -22.86
C TYR A 29 0.62 14.34 -24.32
N LEU A 30 0.95 15.61 -24.54
CA LEU A 30 1.46 16.10 -25.83
C LEU A 30 2.99 16.06 -25.78
N ASP A 31 3.62 15.45 -26.78
CA ASP A 31 5.07 15.51 -26.95
C ASP A 31 5.51 16.87 -27.52
N GLU A 32 6.82 17.03 -27.71
CA GLU A 32 7.44 18.28 -28.18
C GLU A 32 6.93 18.73 -29.55
N ASP A 33 6.51 17.77 -30.38
CA ASP A 33 5.94 18.02 -31.72
C ASP A 33 4.42 18.26 -31.68
N GLY A 34 3.82 18.30 -30.48
CA GLY A 34 2.38 18.45 -30.28
C GLY A 34 1.57 17.18 -30.57
N ASN A 35 2.22 16.02 -30.70
CA ASN A 35 1.54 14.75 -30.91
C ASN A 35 1.08 14.15 -29.59
N ARG A 36 -0.11 13.54 -29.60
CA ARG A 36 -0.65 12.83 -28.42
C ARG A 36 0.07 11.51 -28.20
N ARG A 37 0.56 11.30 -26.98
CA ARG A 37 1.20 10.06 -26.53
C ARG A 37 0.45 9.50 -25.32
N PRO A 38 0.07 8.21 -25.33
CA PRO A 38 -0.49 7.57 -24.15
C PRO A 38 0.60 7.33 -23.10
N VAL A 39 0.24 7.44 -21.83
CA VAL A 39 1.11 6.97 -20.73
C VAL A 39 0.86 5.47 -20.54
N ARG A 40 1.92 4.67 -20.65
CA ARG A 40 1.86 3.22 -20.47
C ARG A 40 2.48 2.77 -19.15
N SER A 41 2.24 1.51 -18.79
CA SER A 41 2.82 0.90 -17.59
C SER A 41 4.35 0.89 -17.62
N GLU A 42 4.94 0.75 -18.81
CA GLU A 42 6.38 0.77 -19.00
C GLU A 42 6.96 2.16 -18.69
N ASP A 43 6.27 3.23 -19.09
CA ASP A 43 6.68 4.61 -18.82
C ASP A 43 6.67 4.89 -17.31
N VAL A 44 5.61 4.48 -16.62
CA VAL A 44 5.49 4.64 -15.16
C VAL A 44 6.60 3.87 -14.44
N ASN A 45 6.81 2.60 -14.80
CA ASN A 45 7.85 1.80 -14.14
C ASN A 45 9.27 2.28 -14.47
N ARG A 46 9.51 2.80 -15.67
CA ARG A 46 10.79 3.45 -16.01
C ARG A 46 11.04 4.66 -15.12
N TYR A 47 10.06 5.56 -15.02
CA TYR A 47 10.14 6.73 -14.14
C TYR A 47 10.39 6.33 -12.68
N LEU A 48 9.69 5.30 -12.17
CA LEU A 48 9.86 4.84 -10.79
C LEU A 48 11.28 4.32 -10.52
N ARG A 49 11.88 3.57 -11.45
CA ARG A 49 13.27 3.12 -11.31
C ARG A 49 14.25 4.27 -11.31
N GLU A 50 14.09 5.22 -12.24
CA GLU A 50 14.93 6.42 -12.34
C GLU A 50 14.83 7.29 -11.08
N ALA A 51 13.62 7.53 -10.58
CA ALA A 51 13.38 8.39 -9.43
C ALA A 51 13.77 7.75 -8.08
N SER A 52 13.68 6.42 -7.96
CA SER A 52 14.00 5.69 -6.72
C SER A 52 15.44 5.19 -6.63
N GLY A 53 16.19 5.20 -7.74
CA GLY A 53 17.57 4.69 -7.80
C GLY A 53 17.71 3.20 -7.47
N SER A 54 16.62 2.44 -7.53
CA SER A 54 16.55 1.04 -7.14
C SER A 54 15.48 0.29 -7.94
N GLU A 55 15.44 -1.04 -7.82
CA GLU A 55 14.50 -1.93 -8.53
C GLU A 55 13.05 -1.82 -8.00
N PHE A 56 12.58 -0.62 -7.70
CA PHE A 56 11.17 -0.36 -7.37
C PHE A 56 10.30 -0.34 -8.61
N SER A 57 9.03 -0.67 -8.38
CA SER A 57 7.99 -0.74 -9.41
C SER A 57 6.64 -0.41 -8.80
N SER A 58 5.64 -0.20 -9.64
CA SER A 58 4.28 0.13 -9.19
C SER A 58 3.68 -0.93 -8.23
N LYS A 59 4.11 -2.19 -8.35
CA LYS A 59 3.71 -3.27 -7.43
C LYS A 59 4.09 -2.97 -5.99
N HIS A 60 5.24 -2.34 -5.76
CA HIS A 60 5.75 -2.09 -4.41
C HIS A 60 4.87 -1.13 -3.60
N PHE A 61 4.21 -0.17 -4.24
CA PHE A 61 3.21 0.68 -3.57
C PHE A 61 2.02 -0.14 -3.08
N ARG A 62 1.61 -1.15 -3.84
CA ARG A 62 0.49 -2.03 -3.46
C ARG A 62 0.88 -3.01 -2.36
N THR A 63 2.12 -3.51 -2.36
CA THR A 63 2.60 -4.37 -1.27
C THR A 63 2.79 -3.58 0.02
N TRP A 64 3.31 -2.37 -0.07
CA TRP A 64 3.43 -1.46 1.08
C TRP A 64 2.06 -1.10 1.64
N GLY A 65 1.16 -0.57 0.80
CA GLY A 65 -0.20 -0.21 1.22
C GLY A 65 -1.03 -1.39 1.72
N GLY A 66 -0.84 -2.59 1.15
CA GLY A 66 -1.47 -3.82 1.64
C GLY A 66 -0.98 -4.24 3.02
N THR A 67 0.33 -4.15 3.25
CA THR A 67 0.98 -4.43 4.54
C THR A 67 0.56 -3.43 5.61
N LEU A 68 0.62 -2.13 5.29
CA LEU A 68 0.17 -1.05 6.17
C LEU A 68 -1.28 -1.26 6.60
N HIS A 69 -2.17 -1.49 5.64
CA HIS A 69 -3.59 -1.68 5.92
C HIS A 69 -3.87 -2.93 6.76
N ALA A 70 -3.17 -4.04 6.50
CA ALA A 70 -3.30 -5.26 7.29
C ALA A 70 -2.82 -5.04 8.73
N ALA A 71 -1.63 -4.45 8.91
CA ALA A 71 -1.04 -4.17 10.21
C ALA A 71 -1.94 -3.26 11.06
N SER A 72 -2.51 -2.22 10.44
CA SER A 72 -3.49 -1.32 11.06
C SER A 72 -4.74 -2.06 11.56
N LEU A 73 -5.33 -2.91 10.72
CA LEU A 73 -6.50 -3.69 11.07
C LEU A 73 -6.23 -4.66 12.23
N PHE A 74 -5.07 -5.32 12.21
CA PHE A 74 -4.66 -6.24 13.28
C PHE A 74 -4.34 -5.53 14.60
N ALA A 75 -3.71 -4.35 14.56
CA ALA A 75 -3.45 -3.55 15.75
C ALA A 75 -4.73 -3.17 16.50
N GLY A 76 -5.85 -2.99 15.79
CA GLY A 76 -7.16 -2.75 16.38
C GLY A 76 -7.99 -3.99 16.70
N THR A 77 -7.44 -5.21 16.53
CA THR A 77 -8.19 -6.46 16.69
C THR A 77 -7.62 -7.31 17.81
N GLU A 78 -8.45 -7.61 18.81
CA GLU A 78 -8.11 -8.52 19.91
C GLU A 78 -7.75 -9.90 19.39
N LEU A 79 -6.78 -10.55 20.05
CA LEU A 79 -6.36 -11.91 19.72
C LEU A 79 -7.26 -12.93 20.41
N PRO A 80 -8.07 -13.73 19.68
CA PRO A 80 -8.88 -14.77 20.30
C PRO A 80 -8.01 -15.92 20.83
N GLU A 81 -8.49 -16.63 21.84
CA GLU A 81 -7.78 -17.80 22.39
C GLU A 81 -7.77 -19.00 21.42
N SER A 82 -8.88 -19.20 20.70
CA SER A 82 -9.02 -20.34 19.78
C SER A 82 -8.30 -20.13 18.45
N LYS A 83 -7.48 -21.10 18.04
CA LYS A 83 -6.81 -21.10 16.73
C LYS A 83 -7.79 -21.03 15.56
N THR A 84 -8.98 -21.59 15.69
CA THR A 84 -10.04 -21.51 14.67
C THR A 84 -10.55 -20.08 14.53
N GLN A 85 -10.77 -19.38 15.65
CA GLN A 85 -11.17 -17.98 15.64
C GLN A 85 -10.05 -17.08 15.12
N GLN A 86 -8.79 -17.32 15.52
CA GLN A 86 -7.63 -16.60 14.96
C GLN A 86 -7.58 -16.70 13.43
N LYS A 87 -7.77 -17.91 12.87
CA LYS A 87 -7.82 -18.11 11.41
C LYS A 87 -8.97 -17.35 10.75
N SER A 88 -10.14 -17.29 11.39
CA SER A 88 -11.30 -16.53 10.92
C SER A 88 -10.99 -15.03 10.84
N VAL A 89 -10.39 -14.47 11.90
CA VAL A 89 -9.96 -13.07 11.96
C VAL A 89 -8.95 -12.76 10.87
N ILE A 90 -7.91 -13.58 10.70
CA ILE A 90 -6.92 -13.38 9.63
C ILE A 90 -7.60 -13.37 8.27
N ASN A 91 -8.52 -14.30 8.00
CA ASN A 91 -9.24 -14.32 6.72
C ASN A 91 -10.06 -13.04 6.52
N SER A 92 -10.75 -12.55 7.56
CA SER A 92 -11.51 -11.30 7.50
C SER A 92 -10.62 -10.08 7.22
N VAL A 93 -9.45 -9.98 7.86
CA VAL A 93 -8.49 -8.90 7.59
C VAL A 93 -7.96 -8.98 6.16
N VAL A 94 -7.60 -10.18 5.68
CA VAL A 94 -7.14 -10.36 4.30
C VAL A 94 -8.26 -10.03 3.30
N ASP A 95 -9.53 -10.32 3.60
CA ASP A 95 -10.66 -9.93 2.76
C ASP A 95 -10.82 -8.42 2.63
N LYS A 96 -10.63 -7.67 3.73
CA LYS A 96 -10.64 -6.20 3.70
C LYS A 96 -9.52 -5.66 2.80
N VAL A 97 -8.31 -6.21 2.94
CA VAL A 97 -7.17 -5.83 2.09
C VAL A 97 -7.41 -6.21 0.63
N ALA A 98 -7.96 -7.41 0.39
CA ALA A 98 -8.32 -7.90 -0.95
C ALA A 98 -9.36 -7.00 -1.62
N GLY A 99 -10.40 -6.60 -0.90
CA GLY A 99 -11.41 -5.65 -1.37
C GLY A 99 -10.80 -4.29 -1.73
N ARG A 100 -9.90 -3.77 -0.90
CA ARG A 100 -9.19 -2.50 -1.17
C ARG A 100 -8.26 -2.57 -2.38
N LEU A 101 -7.56 -3.70 -2.54
CA LEU A 101 -6.61 -3.90 -3.63
C LEU A 101 -7.26 -4.46 -4.91
N GLY A 102 -8.53 -4.86 -4.89
CA GLY A 102 -9.18 -5.51 -6.02
C GLY A 102 -8.52 -6.81 -6.46
N ASN A 103 -7.96 -7.56 -5.51
CA ASN A 103 -7.33 -8.87 -5.74
C ASN A 103 -8.09 -9.96 -4.98
N THR A 104 -7.76 -11.23 -5.22
CA THR A 104 -8.31 -12.34 -4.41
C THR A 104 -7.61 -12.43 -3.05
N ARG A 105 -8.30 -13.02 -2.05
CA ARG A 105 -7.72 -13.32 -0.72
C ARG A 105 -6.38 -14.05 -0.83
N ALA A 106 -6.32 -15.08 -1.67
CA ALA A 106 -5.12 -15.89 -1.86
C ALA A 106 -3.95 -15.06 -2.42
N VAL A 107 -4.21 -14.21 -3.40
CA VAL A 107 -3.20 -13.32 -4.00
C VAL A 107 -2.73 -12.26 -2.99
N CYS A 108 -3.64 -11.65 -2.22
CA CYS A 108 -3.26 -10.68 -1.20
C CYS A 108 -2.39 -11.29 -0.10
N ARG A 109 -2.80 -12.45 0.43
CA ARG A 109 -2.02 -13.16 1.45
C ARG A 109 -0.63 -13.54 0.95
N LYS A 110 -0.50 -13.99 -0.30
CA LYS A 110 0.78 -14.47 -0.84
C LYS A 110 1.70 -13.35 -1.32
N CYS A 111 1.15 -12.27 -1.87
CA CYS A 111 1.93 -11.33 -2.68
C CYS A 111 1.90 -9.88 -2.21
N TYR A 112 0.99 -9.49 -1.31
CA TYR A 112 0.75 -8.07 -0.98
C TYR A 112 0.78 -7.73 0.51
N ILE A 113 0.80 -8.71 1.40
CA ILE A 113 0.89 -8.48 2.85
C ILE A 113 2.17 -9.15 3.34
N HIS A 114 3.00 -8.39 4.06
CA HIS A 114 4.22 -8.91 4.63
C HIS A 114 3.94 -10.03 5.66
N PRO A 115 4.62 -11.20 5.60
CA PRO A 115 4.34 -12.35 6.47
C PRO A 115 4.40 -12.04 7.97
N LEU A 116 5.37 -11.22 8.40
CA LEU A 116 5.53 -10.78 9.78
C LEU A 116 4.24 -10.18 10.40
N VAL A 117 3.36 -9.59 9.57
CA VAL A 117 2.09 -9.03 10.06
C VAL A 117 1.20 -10.15 10.62
N PHE A 118 1.12 -11.28 9.93
CA PHE A 118 0.33 -12.42 10.38
C PHE A 118 0.97 -13.11 11.59
N GLU A 119 2.28 -13.30 11.54
CA GLU A 119 3.05 -13.99 12.58
C GLU A 119 2.95 -13.23 13.90
N SER A 120 3.30 -11.95 13.90
CA SER A 120 3.32 -11.11 15.09
C SER A 120 1.94 -10.98 15.75
N TRP A 121 0.87 -10.88 14.95
CA TRP A 121 -0.49 -10.84 15.49
C TRP A 121 -0.91 -12.19 16.07
N ALA A 122 -0.67 -13.30 15.35
CA ALA A 122 -1.06 -14.64 15.79
C ALA A 122 -0.30 -15.12 17.06
N GLU A 123 0.86 -14.54 17.33
CA GLU A 123 1.66 -14.77 18.53
C GLU A 123 1.36 -13.78 19.67
N GLY A 124 0.44 -12.84 19.47
CA GLY A 124 0.06 -11.83 20.47
C GLY A 124 1.13 -10.79 20.74
N ARG A 125 2.15 -10.67 19.88
CA ARG A 125 3.27 -9.75 20.09
C ARG A 125 3.09 -8.40 19.42
N MET A 126 2.18 -8.28 18.44
CA MET A 126 2.07 -7.09 17.59
C MET A 126 1.93 -5.78 18.37
N LEU A 127 1.06 -5.71 19.38
CA LEU A 127 0.80 -4.49 20.14
C LEU A 127 2.04 -4.00 20.88
N ASP A 128 2.66 -4.87 21.67
CA ASP A 128 3.88 -4.53 22.42
C ASP A 128 5.02 -4.12 21.48
N GLN A 129 5.12 -4.82 20.36
CA GLN A 129 6.13 -4.58 19.35
C GLN A 129 5.94 -3.23 18.64
N MET A 130 4.70 -2.87 18.30
CA MET A 130 4.37 -1.56 17.74
C MET A 130 4.58 -0.45 18.78
N ALA A 131 4.18 -0.66 20.02
CA ALA A 131 4.43 0.29 21.11
C ALA A 131 5.94 0.55 21.29
N ALA A 132 6.77 -0.49 21.24
CA ALA A 132 8.22 -0.36 21.27
C ALA A 132 8.77 0.42 20.08
N ALA A 133 8.28 0.15 18.87
CA ALA A 133 8.65 0.90 17.65
C ALA A 133 8.24 2.38 17.71
N ASN A 134 7.13 2.68 18.39
CA ASN A 134 6.59 4.03 18.52
C ASN A 134 7.34 4.91 19.57
N LYS A 135 8.17 4.32 20.45
CA LYS A 135 8.93 5.08 21.46
C LYS A 135 9.83 6.15 20.85
N ARG A 136 10.35 5.90 19.65
CA ARG A 136 11.14 6.87 18.88
C ARG A 136 10.19 7.78 18.10
N LYS A 137 9.44 8.69 18.74
CA LYS A 137 8.38 9.54 18.14
C LYS A 137 8.82 10.51 16.99
N ARG A 138 9.97 10.32 16.36
CA ARG A 138 10.42 11.15 15.24
C ARG A 138 9.69 10.72 13.97
N LEU A 139 9.10 11.62 13.19
CA LEU A 139 8.61 11.23 11.86
C LEU A 139 9.78 10.95 10.91
N ILE A 140 9.59 10.02 9.98
CA ILE A 140 10.51 9.87 8.86
C ILE A 140 10.04 10.85 7.79
N SER A 141 10.96 11.68 7.28
CA SER A 141 10.60 12.68 6.27
C SER A 141 9.94 12.00 5.07
N GLY A 142 8.77 12.50 4.66
CA GLY A 142 8.00 11.96 3.54
C GLY A 142 7.04 10.81 3.89
N LEU A 143 7.01 10.33 5.13
CA LEU A 143 6.06 9.32 5.61
C LEU A 143 5.11 9.88 6.66
N ASP A 144 3.88 9.41 6.67
CA ASP A 144 2.95 9.71 7.76
C ASP A 144 3.26 8.92 9.05
N GLU A 145 2.45 9.11 10.09
CA GLU A 145 2.63 8.44 11.39
C GLU A 145 2.49 6.91 11.29
N GLU A 146 1.51 6.44 10.52
CA GLU A 146 1.17 5.03 10.37
C GLU A 146 2.29 4.33 9.59
N GLU A 147 2.71 4.92 8.48
CA GLU A 147 3.81 4.46 7.65
C GLU A 147 5.12 4.42 8.43
N THR A 148 5.40 5.48 9.19
CA THR A 148 6.59 5.55 10.04
C THR A 148 6.61 4.44 11.08
N LEU A 149 5.46 4.19 11.74
CA LEU A 149 5.33 3.16 12.75
C LEU A 149 5.56 1.76 12.16
N VAL A 150 4.85 1.43 11.08
CA VAL A 150 4.94 0.11 10.45
C VAL A 150 6.34 -0.12 9.88
N LEU A 151 6.96 0.89 9.28
CA LEU A 151 8.32 0.77 8.74
C LEU A 151 9.32 0.46 9.85
N ARG A 152 9.27 1.19 10.97
CA ARG A 152 10.14 0.91 12.13
C ARG A 152 9.90 -0.46 12.72
N TRP A 153 8.62 -0.84 12.82
CA TRP A 153 8.25 -2.15 13.32
C TRP A 153 8.80 -3.26 12.42
N LEU A 154 8.78 -3.12 11.10
CA LEU A 154 9.41 -4.08 10.17
C LEU A 154 10.94 -4.08 10.29
N GLN A 155 11.58 -2.91 10.29
CA GLN A 155 13.05 -2.78 10.39
C GLN A 155 13.60 -3.40 11.69
N ALA A 156 12.90 -3.25 12.80
CA ALA A 156 13.28 -3.86 14.08
C ALA A 156 13.25 -5.41 14.06
N ARG A 157 12.74 -6.02 12.99
CA ARG A 157 12.60 -7.46 12.78
C ARG A 157 13.44 -7.98 11.61
N GLY A 158 14.32 -7.14 11.04
CA GLY A 158 15.22 -7.53 9.96
C GLY A 158 14.53 -7.66 8.59
N ALA A 159 13.36 -7.05 8.42
CA ALA A 159 12.72 -6.89 7.12
C ALA A 159 13.25 -5.65 6.37
#